data_AF-A0A961MQ36-F1
#
_entry.id   AF-A0A961MQ36-F1
#
_cell.length_a   1.000
_cell.length_b   1.000
_cell.length_c   1.000
_cell.angle_alpha   90.00
_cell.angle_beta   90.00
_cell.angle_gamma   90.00
#
_symmetry.space_group_name_H-M   'P 1'
#
loop_
_entity.id
_entity.type
_entity.pdbx_description
1 polymer ?
#
loop_
_entity_poly.entity_id
_entity_poly.type
_entity_poly.pdbx_seq_one_letter_code
_entity_poly.pdbx_strand_id
1 'polypeptide(L)'
;VISPEFAVADAVMQRLAAPAAFDIESFLDGKAQLVGIALEADCPVLDTPLRQLSELFSTLRVVVVGVRRGERLFVPEPIDQLFAEDQIYVVTATEDVPRVMEVFGKSHLNVTRTLIVGAGNIGLHVARSLEARDRKARLKIIEKDRKRAELVADALKRTVVLNGDGLDLELLEEAGVESMDAVLALTQDDKSNILTCVRAKTEGAKLTVALVN
;
A
#
# COMPACT_ATOMS: atom_id res chain seq x y z
N VAL A 1 -20.38 6.47 15.22
CA VAL A 1 -20.66 6.82 13.80
C VAL A 1 -19.46 6.39 13.00
N ILE A 2 -19.62 5.45 12.07
CA ILE A 2 -18.56 5.08 11.13
C ILE A 2 -18.63 6.11 10.01
N SER A 3 -17.59 6.93 9.82
CA SER A 3 -17.50 7.78 8.63
C SER A 3 -16.82 6.96 7.53
N PRO A 4 -17.52 6.70 6.41
CA PRO A 4 -16.96 5.93 5.29
C PRO A 4 -15.64 6.48 4.79
N GLU A 5 -15.48 7.80 4.78
CA GLU A 5 -14.29 8.49 4.29
C GLU A 5 -13.04 8.18 5.14
N PHE A 6 -13.19 8.11 6.47
CA PHE A 6 -12.08 7.74 7.36
C PHE A 6 -11.73 6.26 7.17
N ALA A 7 -12.72 5.37 7.04
CA ALA A 7 -12.46 3.96 6.81
C ALA A 7 -11.71 3.71 5.50
N VAL A 8 -12.08 4.41 4.42
CA VAL A 8 -11.36 4.33 3.14
C VAL A 8 -9.94 4.88 3.27
N ALA A 9 -9.76 6.01 3.95
CA ALA A 9 -8.43 6.56 4.16
C ALA A 9 -7.52 5.62 4.97
N ASP A 10 -8.05 4.96 6.00
CA ASP A 10 -7.32 3.96 6.78
C ASP A 10 -6.93 2.75 5.93
N ALA A 11 -7.82 2.27 5.05
CA ALA A 11 -7.50 1.20 4.11
C ALA A 11 -6.34 1.58 3.17
N VAL A 12 -6.34 2.81 2.65
CA VAL A 12 -5.22 3.35 1.85
C VAL A 12 -3.92 3.37 2.67
N MET A 13 -3.98 3.83 3.92
CA MET A 13 -2.82 3.90 4.81
C MET A 13 -2.26 2.52 5.16
N GLN A 14 -3.12 1.50 5.32
CA GLN A 14 -2.72 0.11 5.52
C GLN A 14 -2.03 -0.45 4.28
N ARG A 15 -2.58 -0.19 3.08
CA ARG A 15 -1.96 -0.63 1.83
C ARG A 15 -0.57 -0.04 1.62
N LEU A 16 -0.36 1.22 2.02
CA LEU A 16 0.96 1.87 2.01
C LEU A 16 1.94 1.32 3.05
N ALA A 17 1.46 0.74 4.14
CA ALA A 17 2.32 0.16 5.18
C ALA A 17 2.97 -1.17 4.75
N ALA A 18 2.33 -1.90 3.83
CA ALA A 18 2.88 -3.11 3.23
C ALA A 18 2.75 -3.08 1.69
N PRO A 19 3.57 -2.29 0.98
CA PRO A 19 3.45 -2.11 -0.47
C PRO A 19 3.61 -3.41 -1.27
N ALA A 20 4.48 -4.30 -0.78
CA ALA A 20 4.72 -5.62 -1.39
C ALA A 20 3.66 -6.68 -1.05
N ALA A 21 2.74 -6.39 -0.11
CA ALA A 21 1.59 -7.24 0.13
C ALA A 21 0.51 -6.99 -0.93
N PHE A 22 -0.13 -8.04 -1.44
CA PHE A 22 -1.26 -7.88 -2.37
C PHE A 22 -2.61 -7.76 -1.65
N ASP A 23 -2.65 -8.16 -0.37
CA ASP A 23 -3.83 -8.12 0.48
C ASP A 23 -3.43 -7.77 1.92
N ILE A 24 -4.24 -7.00 2.61
CA ILE A 24 -4.02 -6.67 4.03
C ILE A 24 -5.34 -6.45 4.74
N GLU A 25 -5.54 -7.15 5.85
CA GLU A 25 -6.74 -7.03 6.67
C GLU A 25 -6.36 -6.89 8.14
N SER A 26 -7.08 -6.03 8.86
CA SER A 26 -6.79 -5.69 10.25
C SER A 26 -7.77 -6.37 11.21
N PHE A 27 -7.24 -6.96 12.27
CA PHE A 27 -8.00 -7.67 13.30
C PHE A 27 -7.63 -7.13 14.69
N LEU A 28 -8.49 -7.45 15.68
CA LEU A 28 -8.23 -7.17 17.11
C LEU A 28 -7.92 -5.67 17.37
N ASP A 29 -8.73 -4.77 16.82
CA ASP A 29 -8.54 -3.32 16.92
C ASP A 29 -7.15 -2.85 16.44
N GLY A 30 -6.61 -3.49 15.40
CA GLY A 30 -5.32 -3.15 14.82
C GLY A 30 -4.11 -3.76 15.52
N LYS A 31 -4.31 -4.76 16.40
CA LYS A 31 -3.21 -5.49 17.06
C LYS A 31 -2.70 -6.67 16.24
N ALA A 32 -3.49 -7.17 15.29
CA ALA A 32 -3.09 -8.23 14.39
C ALA A 32 -3.46 -7.90 12.94
N GLN A 33 -2.68 -8.38 11.99
CA GLN A 33 -2.91 -8.22 10.57
C GLN A 33 -2.81 -9.55 9.84
N LEU A 34 -3.73 -9.77 8.91
CA LEU A 34 -3.60 -10.76 7.84
C LEU A 34 -2.89 -10.06 6.67
N VAL A 35 -1.84 -10.67 6.14
CA VAL A 35 -1.03 -10.12 5.05
C VAL A 35 -0.92 -11.17 3.95
N GLY A 36 -1.31 -10.79 2.73
CA GLY A 36 -1.13 -11.59 1.52
C GLY A 36 0.22 -11.30 0.87
N ILE A 37 1.09 -12.32 0.74
CA ILE A 37 2.45 -12.18 0.19
C ILE A 37 2.59 -13.12 -1.02
N ALA A 38 2.98 -12.58 -2.17
CA ALA A 38 3.33 -13.39 -3.34
C ALA A 38 4.81 -13.78 -3.27
N LEU A 39 5.15 -15.07 -3.41
CA LEU A 39 6.52 -15.55 -3.30
C LEU A 39 7.21 -15.50 -4.67
N GLU A 40 8.35 -14.81 -4.71
CA GLU A 40 9.19 -14.71 -5.91
C GLU A 40 10.29 -15.78 -5.85
N ALA A 41 10.93 -16.06 -6.98
CA ALA A 41 11.94 -17.12 -7.10
C ALA A 41 13.20 -16.86 -6.22
N ASP A 42 13.41 -15.63 -5.78
CA ASP A 42 14.49 -15.21 -4.88
C ASP A 42 14.08 -15.21 -3.39
N CYS A 43 12.86 -15.66 -3.07
CA CYS A 43 12.37 -15.70 -1.70
C CYS A 43 13.28 -16.60 -0.82
N PRO A 44 13.85 -16.11 0.30
CA PRO A 44 14.83 -16.85 1.09
C PRO A 44 14.31 -18.13 1.77
N VAL A 45 12.99 -18.26 1.87
CA VAL A 45 12.31 -19.30 2.66
C VAL A 45 11.58 -20.33 1.79
N LEU A 46 11.85 -20.36 0.48
CA LEU A 46 11.35 -21.42 -0.40
C LEU A 46 11.89 -22.79 0.01
N ASP A 47 11.18 -23.84 -0.40
CA ASP A 47 11.50 -25.25 -0.16
C ASP A 47 11.66 -25.62 1.33
N THR A 48 11.24 -24.72 2.23
CA THR A 48 11.35 -24.87 3.67
C THR A 48 9.98 -25.25 4.26
N PRO A 49 9.89 -26.36 5.02
CA PRO A 49 8.65 -26.72 5.70
C PRO A 49 8.19 -25.65 6.69
N LEU A 50 6.89 -25.41 6.79
CA LEU A 50 6.34 -24.36 7.68
C LEU A 50 6.78 -24.52 9.15
N ARG A 51 6.85 -25.76 9.67
CA ARG A 51 7.35 -26.03 11.03
C ARG A 51 8.77 -25.50 11.25
N GLN A 52 9.62 -25.62 10.23
CA GLN A 52 11.01 -25.18 10.30
C GLN A 52 11.10 -23.66 10.23
N LEU A 53 10.22 -23.00 9.48
CA LEU A 53 10.12 -21.53 9.50
C LEU A 53 9.73 -21.01 10.87
N SER A 54 8.76 -21.63 11.54
CA SER A 54 8.38 -21.28 12.91
C SER A 54 9.53 -21.46 13.92
N GLU A 55 10.38 -22.47 13.72
CA GLU A 55 11.58 -22.70 14.55
C GLU A 55 12.67 -21.65 14.28
N LEU A 56 12.97 -21.37 13.00
CA LEU A 56 13.96 -20.39 12.57
C LEU A 56 13.62 -18.98 13.06
N PHE A 57 12.33 -18.64 13.09
CA PHE A 57 11.82 -17.33 13.49
C PHE A 57 10.98 -17.40 14.77
N SER A 58 11.46 -18.12 15.80
CA SER A 58 10.74 -18.36 17.06
C SER A 58 10.31 -17.13 17.86
N THR A 59 10.88 -15.96 17.57
CA THR A 59 10.51 -14.67 18.20
C THR A 59 9.45 -13.90 17.42
N LEU A 60 9.10 -14.35 16.22
CA LEU A 60 8.14 -13.69 15.32
C LEU A 60 6.77 -14.32 15.54
N ARG A 61 5.78 -13.51 15.92
CA ARG A 61 4.40 -14.00 16.11
C ARG A 61 3.71 -14.06 14.76
N VAL A 62 3.94 -15.15 14.04
CA VAL A 62 3.50 -15.31 12.66
C VAL A 62 2.96 -16.71 12.42
N VAL A 63 1.85 -16.81 11.68
CA VAL A 63 1.28 -18.08 11.24
C VAL A 63 0.85 -17.97 9.79
N VAL A 64 1.30 -18.89 8.93
CA VAL A 64 0.76 -19.04 7.57
C VAL A 64 -0.57 -19.77 7.68
N VAL A 65 -1.66 -19.09 7.34
CA VAL A 65 -3.03 -19.60 7.49
C VAL A 65 -3.64 -20.09 6.17
N GLY A 66 -3.03 -19.73 5.04
CA GLY A 66 -3.48 -20.17 3.73
C GLY A 66 -2.38 -20.08 2.69
N VAL A 67 -2.40 -21.00 1.72
CA VAL A 67 -1.53 -21.00 0.55
C VAL A 67 -2.39 -21.15 -0.69
N ARG A 68 -2.27 -20.19 -1.61
CA ARG A 68 -2.81 -20.28 -2.96
C ARG A 68 -1.69 -20.67 -3.93
N ARG A 69 -1.84 -21.84 -4.54
CA ARG A 69 -0.94 -22.38 -5.57
C ARG A 69 -1.72 -22.56 -6.87
N GLY A 70 -1.46 -21.69 -7.84
CA GLY A 70 -2.32 -21.53 -9.01
C GLY A 70 -3.76 -21.21 -8.57
N GLU A 71 -4.72 -22.01 -9.01
CA GLU A 71 -6.16 -21.84 -8.69
C GLU A 71 -6.57 -22.43 -7.33
N ARG A 72 -5.70 -23.20 -6.68
CA ARG A 72 -6.05 -23.92 -5.45
C ARG A 72 -5.65 -23.12 -4.22
N LEU A 73 -6.62 -22.76 -3.38
CA LEU A 73 -6.42 -22.27 -2.02
C LEU A 73 -6.60 -23.42 -1.02
N PHE A 74 -5.67 -23.57 -0.09
CA PHE A 74 -5.75 -24.56 0.98
C PHE A 74 -5.13 -24.05 2.29
N VAL A 75 -5.55 -24.64 3.40
CA VAL A 75 -4.93 -24.44 4.72
C VAL A 75 -3.72 -25.36 4.80
N PRO A 76 -2.50 -24.83 5.03
CA PRO A 76 -1.30 -25.66 5.01
C PRO A 76 -1.09 -26.40 6.34
N GLU A 77 -0.45 -27.56 6.27
CA GLU A 77 0.04 -28.33 7.40
C GLU A 77 1.49 -27.97 7.75
N PRO A 78 1.98 -28.26 8.97
CA PRO A 78 3.35 -27.94 9.37
C PRO A 78 4.45 -28.57 8.50
N ILE A 79 4.13 -29.62 7.76
CA ILE A 79 5.06 -30.30 6.84
C ILE A 79 5.08 -29.70 5.44
N ASP A 80 4.08 -28.88 5.09
CA ASP A 80 3.98 -28.29 3.76
C ASP A 80 5.11 -27.30 3.52
N GLN A 81 5.56 -27.26 2.27
CA GLN A 81 6.60 -26.37 1.78
C GLN A 81 6.01 -25.27 0.91
N LEU A 82 6.68 -24.13 0.95
CA LEU A 82 6.38 -22.98 0.12
C LEU A 82 7.25 -23.01 -1.14
N PHE A 83 6.66 -22.71 -2.29
CA PHE A 83 7.36 -22.65 -3.57
C PHE A 83 7.21 -21.26 -4.22
N ALA A 84 8.07 -20.98 -5.19
CA ALA A 84 7.92 -19.80 -6.04
C ALA A 84 6.51 -19.76 -6.66
N GLU A 85 5.99 -18.55 -6.88
CA GLU A 85 4.65 -18.27 -7.39
C GLU A 85 3.50 -18.59 -6.42
N ASP A 86 3.77 -19.22 -5.27
CA ASP A 86 2.77 -19.34 -4.22
C ASP A 86 2.36 -17.95 -3.73
N GLN A 87 1.08 -17.83 -3.37
CA GLN A 87 0.54 -16.66 -2.70
C GLN A 87 0.07 -17.08 -1.33
N ILE A 88 0.78 -16.62 -0.31
CA ILE A 88 0.53 -17.02 1.08
C ILE A 88 -0.27 -15.95 1.81
N TYR A 89 -1.10 -16.40 2.74
CA TYR A 89 -1.82 -15.57 3.69
C TYR A 89 -1.24 -15.81 5.08
N VAL A 90 -0.78 -14.73 5.70
CA VAL A 90 -0.05 -14.77 6.95
C VAL A 90 -0.76 -13.93 7.99
N VAL A 91 -1.04 -14.48 9.17
CA VAL A 91 -1.51 -13.70 10.33
C VAL A 91 -0.33 -13.38 11.23
N THR A 92 -0.14 -12.10 11.55
CA THR A 92 0.96 -11.61 12.40
C THR A 92 0.52 -10.48 13.31
N ALA A 93 1.26 -10.22 14.39
CA ALA A 93 1.10 -8.97 15.13
C ALA A 93 1.45 -7.77 14.24
N THR A 94 0.74 -6.65 14.39
CA THR A 94 0.91 -5.45 13.54
C THR A 94 2.34 -4.91 13.57
N GLU A 95 2.96 -4.90 14.75
CA GLU A 95 4.36 -4.46 14.91
C GLU A 95 5.39 -5.40 14.26
N ASP A 96 5.02 -6.65 13.99
CA ASP A 96 5.90 -7.67 13.42
C ASP A 96 5.84 -7.71 11.88
N VAL A 97 4.88 -7.02 11.25
CA VAL A 97 4.68 -6.98 9.78
C VAL A 97 5.95 -6.61 9.02
N PRO A 98 6.73 -5.56 9.40
CA PRO A 98 7.96 -5.24 8.69
C PRO A 98 8.96 -6.39 8.69
N ARG A 99 9.08 -7.12 9.80
CA ARG A 99 10.00 -8.25 9.95
C ARG A 99 9.51 -9.48 9.21
N VAL A 100 8.19 -9.71 9.15
CA VAL A 100 7.60 -10.75 8.30
C VAL A 100 7.95 -10.52 6.84
N MET A 101 7.79 -9.29 6.34
CA MET A 101 8.14 -8.95 4.95
C MET A 101 9.61 -9.24 4.64
N GLU A 102 10.54 -8.90 5.55
CA GLU A 102 11.97 -9.21 5.41
C GLU A 102 12.24 -10.72 5.32
N VAL A 103 11.60 -11.53 6.17
CA VAL A 103 11.75 -12.99 6.17
C VAL A 103 11.38 -13.59 4.82
N PHE A 104 10.31 -13.09 4.19
CA PHE A 104 9.88 -13.52 2.87
C PHE A 104 10.63 -12.83 1.72
N GLY A 105 11.74 -12.15 2.00
CA GLY A 105 12.60 -11.51 1.00
C GLY A 105 12.00 -10.26 0.37
N LYS A 106 10.93 -9.71 0.95
CA LYS A 106 10.31 -8.51 0.41
C LYS A 106 11.09 -7.28 0.84
N SER A 107 11.53 -6.51 -0.15
CA SER A 107 12.17 -5.23 0.10
C SER A 107 11.20 -4.26 0.78
N HIS A 108 11.68 -3.53 1.79
CA HIS A 108 10.97 -2.36 2.30
C HIS A 108 10.86 -1.34 1.19
N LEU A 109 9.69 -1.26 0.56
CA LEU A 109 9.35 -0.09 -0.22
C LEU A 109 9.07 1.02 0.80
N ASN A 110 10.11 1.75 1.18
CA ASN A 110 9.96 2.95 1.98
C ASN A 110 9.21 3.98 1.14
N VAL A 111 7.89 4.06 1.33
CA VAL A 111 7.03 5.03 0.65
C VAL A 111 7.35 6.41 1.22
N THR A 112 8.30 7.10 0.58
CA THR A 112 8.72 8.45 0.97
C THR A 112 8.22 9.49 0.00
N ARG A 113 8.00 9.13 -1.27
CA ARG A 113 7.45 10.02 -2.30
C ARG A 113 6.07 9.54 -2.71
N THR A 114 5.06 10.31 -2.36
CA THR A 114 3.67 9.98 -2.68
C THR A 114 3.02 11.12 -3.44
N LEU A 115 2.44 10.78 -4.59
CA LEU A 115 1.54 11.66 -5.32
C LEU A 115 0.09 11.26 -5.01
N ILE A 116 -0.73 12.22 -4.63
CA ILE A 116 -2.17 12.03 -4.45
C ILE A 116 -2.89 12.82 -5.53
N VAL A 117 -3.79 12.16 -6.26
CA VAL A 117 -4.65 12.79 -7.26
C VAL A 117 -6.06 12.84 -6.70
N GLY A 118 -6.55 14.04 -6.44
CA GLY A 118 -7.79 14.30 -5.71
C GLY A 118 -7.53 14.67 -4.25
N ALA A 119 -7.90 15.89 -3.89
CA ALA A 119 -7.75 16.47 -2.56
C ALA A 119 -9.09 16.61 -1.82
N GLY A 120 -10.04 15.73 -2.14
CA GLY A 120 -11.30 15.59 -1.40
C GLY A 120 -11.08 15.22 0.07
N ASN A 121 -12.13 14.81 0.78
CA ASN A 121 -12.01 14.53 2.21
C ASN A 121 -11.03 13.37 2.49
N ILE A 122 -11.07 12.33 1.66
CA ILE A 122 -10.18 11.17 1.75
C ILE A 122 -8.73 11.60 1.46
N GLY A 123 -8.47 12.25 0.32
CA GLY A 123 -7.13 12.68 -0.07
C GLY A 123 -6.47 13.62 0.94
N LEU A 124 -7.22 14.59 1.48
CA LEU A 124 -6.72 15.48 2.53
C LEU A 124 -6.42 14.71 3.84
N HIS A 125 -7.25 13.74 4.21
CA HIS A 125 -7.01 12.93 5.39
C HIS A 125 -5.74 12.08 5.25
N VAL A 126 -5.59 11.38 4.12
CA VAL A 126 -4.39 10.60 3.80
C VAL A 126 -3.15 11.49 3.82
N ALA A 127 -3.19 12.66 3.20
CA ALA A 127 -2.08 13.61 3.17
C ALA A 127 -1.66 14.06 4.58
N ARG A 128 -2.63 14.41 5.45
CA ARG A 128 -2.36 14.79 6.85
C ARG A 128 -1.73 13.65 7.64
N SER A 129 -2.26 12.43 7.47
CA SER A 129 -1.76 11.25 8.16
C SER A 129 -0.34 10.90 7.73
N LEU A 130 -0.03 10.97 6.44
CA LEU A 130 1.33 10.77 5.93
C LEU A 130 2.29 11.86 6.42
N GLU A 131 1.87 13.13 6.36
CA GLU A 131 2.67 14.25 6.85
C GLU A 131 2.98 14.11 8.36
N ALA A 132 2.00 13.68 9.16
CA ALA A 132 2.18 13.50 10.60
C ALA A 132 3.09 12.30 10.95
N ARG A 133 3.04 11.21 10.18
CA ARG A 133 3.77 9.96 10.46
C ARG A 133 5.27 10.05 10.18
N ASP A 134 5.67 10.64 9.06
CA ASP A 134 7.09 10.70 8.67
C ASP A 134 7.48 12.11 8.21
N ARG A 135 8.51 12.67 8.86
CA ARG A 135 9.01 13.99 8.47
C ARG A 135 9.76 14.01 7.14
N LYS A 136 10.20 12.85 6.65
CA LYS A 136 10.88 12.69 5.37
C LYS A 136 9.90 12.48 4.21
N ALA A 137 8.61 12.30 4.49
CA ALA A 137 7.58 12.17 3.47
C ALA A 137 7.55 13.43 2.58
N ARG A 138 7.67 13.21 1.27
CA ARG A 138 7.56 14.20 0.20
C ARG A 138 6.24 13.94 -0.50
N LEU A 139 5.25 14.75 -0.14
CA LEU A 139 3.90 14.64 -0.66
C LEU A 139 3.68 15.68 -1.74
N LYS A 140 3.07 15.25 -2.84
CA LYS A 140 2.47 16.14 -3.83
C LYS A 140 1.00 15.78 -3.99
N ILE A 141 0.17 16.78 -4.25
CA ILE A 141 -1.25 16.61 -4.51
C ILE A 141 -1.61 17.30 -5.81
N ILE A 142 -2.37 16.65 -6.68
CA ILE A 142 -3.04 17.27 -7.83
C ILE A 142 -4.52 17.42 -7.49
N GLU A 143 -5.05 18.64 -7.57
CA GLU A 143 -6.47 18.94 -7.35
C GLU A 143 -7.01 19.84 -8.46
N LYS A 144 -8.13 19.42 -9.06
CA LYS A 144 -8.74 20.09 -10.21
C LYS A 144 -9.45 21.37 -9.81
N ASP A 145 -10.19 21.37 -8.70
CA ASP A 145 -10.89 22.56 -8.23
C ASP A 145 -9.92 23.55 -7.57
N ARG A 146 -9.82 24.75 -8.13
CA ARG A 146 -8.88 25.78 -7.67
C ARG A 146 -9.10 26.17 -6.22
N LYS A 147 -10.35 26.34 -5.79
CA LYS A 147 -10.68 26.75 -4.41
C LYS A 147 -10.32 25.66 -3.41
N ARG A 148 -10.58 24.40 -3.77
CA ARG A 148 -10.20 23.23 -2.97
C ARG A 148 -8.68 23.09 -2.88
N ALA A 149 -7.96 23.28 -3.98
CA ALA A 149 -6.51 23.25 -4.01
C ALA A 149 -5.90 24.29 -3.06
N GLU A 150 -6.40 25.53 -3.09
CA GLU A 150 -5.98 26.60 -2.17
C GLU A 150 -6.26 26.24 -0.70
N LEU A 151 -7.46 25.76 -0.39
CA LEU A 151 -7.82 25.32 0.97
C LEU A 151 -6.91 24.21 1.49
N VAL A 152 -6.59 23.24 0.63
CA VAL A 152 -5.74 22.10 0.99
C VAL A 152 -4.28 22.54 1.14
N ALA A 153 -3.81 23.47 0.29
CA ALA A 153 -2.48 24.05 0.42
C ALA A 153 -2.30 24.79 1.75
N ASP A 154 -3.32 25.56 2.19
CA ASP A 154 -3.29 26.24 3.49
C ASP A 154 -3.35 25.26 4.68
N ALA A 155 -4.00 24.11 4.48
CA ALA A 155 -4.19 23.10 5.52
C ALA A 155 -2.98 22.18 5.75
N LEU A 156 -2.04 22.12 4.81
CA LEU A 156 -0.87 21.23 4.83
C LEU A 156 0.41 22.06 4.94
N LYS A 157 1.41 21.58 5.68
CA LYS A 157 2.61 22.40 5.97
C LYS A 157 3.77 22.11 5.04
N ARG A 158 3.86 20.90 4.50
CA ARG A 158 5.01 20.40 3.73
C ARG A 158 4.63 19.69 2.42
N THR A 159 3.38 19.84 2.01
CA THR A 159 2.84 19.21 0.82
C THR A 159 2.74 20.23 -0.31
N VAL A 160 3.24 19.89 -1.49
CA VAL A 160 3.05 20.72 -2.69
C VAL A 160 1.69 20.40 -3.28
N VAL A 161 0.86 21.42 -3.51
CA VAL A 161 -0.45 21.26 -4.14
C VAL A 161 -0.41 21.91 -5.52
N LEU A 162 -0.61 21.10 -6.55
CA LEU A 162 -0.72 21.49 -7.95
C LEU A 162 -2.19 21.59 -8.30
N ASN A 163 -2.59 22.67 -8.97
CA ASN A 163 -3.95 22.82 -9.45
C ASN A 163 -4.04 22.41 -10.92
N GLY A 164 -4.83 21.36 -11.20
CA GLY A 164 -5.03 20.86 -12.56
C GLY A 164 -5.67 19.48 -12.59
N ASP A 165 -5.81 18.91 -13.79
CA ASP A 165 -6.43 17.61 -13.98
C ASP A 165 -5.42 16.48 -13.77
N GLY A 166 -5.80 15.46 -13.00
CA GLY A 166 -4.96 14.27 -12.76
C GLY A 166 -4.70 13.41 -14.00
N LEU A 167 -5.44 13.63 -15.08
CA LEU A 167 -5.24 13.00 -16.38
C LEU A 167 -4.32 13.78 -17.31
N ASP A 168 -3.89 14.99 -16.93
CA ASP A 168 -2.96 15.79 -17.71
C ASP A 168 -1.54 15.20 -17.61
N LEU A 169 -0.95 14.87 -18.76
CA LEU A 169 0.37 14.25 -18.83
C LEU A 169 1.46 15.23 -18.38
N GLU A 170 1.40 16.48 -18.84
CA GLU A 170 2.39 17.49 -18.49
C GLU A 170 2.39 17.75 -16.98
N LEU A 171 1.21 17.69 -16.35
CA LEU A 171 1.08 17.87 -14.91
C LEU A 171 1.58 16.66 -14.10
N LEU A 172 1.37 15.43 -14.60
CA LEU A 172 1.93 14.22 -13.98
C LEU A 172 3.46 14.21 -14.07
N GLU A 173 4.03 14.65 -15.19
CA GLU A 173 5.47 14.85 -15.38
C GLU A 173 6.02 15.94 -14.44
N GLU A 174 5.34 17.10 -14.34
CA GLU A 174 5.71 18.16 -13.38
C GLU A 174 5.62 17.67 -11.92
N ALA A 175 4.63 16.83 -11.63
CA ALA A 175 4.52 16.15 -10.36
C ALA A 175 5.67 15.14 -10.13
N GLY A 176 6.41 14.74 -11.17
CA GLY A 176 7.53 13.81 -11.08
C GLY A 176 7.08 12.38 -10.84
N VAL A 177 5.98 11.99 -11.50
CA VAL A 177 5.30 10.68 -11.35
C VAL A 177 6.25 9.49 -11.51
N GLU A 178 7.23 9.59 -12.42
CA GLU A 178 8.26 8.57 -12.68
C GLU A 178 9.04 8.14 -11.44
N SER A 179 9.19 9.05 -10.48
CA SER A 179 10.03 8.85 -9.29
C SER A 179 9.22 8.60 -8.03
N MET A 180 7.90 8.43 -8.16
CA MET A 180 7.00 8.22 -7.03
C MET A 180 7.08 6.78 -6.54
N ASP A 181 7.20 6.63 -5.22
CA ASP A 181 7.07 5.32 -4.57
C ASP A 181 5.61 4.87 -4.61
N ALA A 182 4.67 5.81 -4.45
CA ALA A 182 3.24 5.55 -4.53
C ALA A 182 2.47 6.67 -5.25
N VAL A 183 1.47 6.30 -6.04
CA VAL A 183 0.47 7.20 -6.60
C VAL A 183 -0.92 6.77 -6.14
N LEU A 184 -1.66 7.68 -5.54
CA LEU A 184 -2.99 7.45 -4.98
C LEU A 184 -4.03 8.26 -5.77
N ALA A 185 -4.89 7.61 -6.53
CA ALA A 185 -5.97 8.29 -7.25
C ALA A 185 -7.27 8.18 -6.44
N LEU A 186 -7.62 9.28 -5.76
CA LEU A 186 -8.65 9.38 -4.72
C LEU A 186 -9.73 10.40 -5.08
N THR A 187 -10.05 10.54 -6.38
CA THR A 187 -11.12 11.40 -6.87
C THR A 187 -12.48 10.69 -6.76
N GLN A 188 -13.58 11.42 -7.05
CA GLN A 188 -14.92 10.85 -7.11
C GLN A 188 -15.24 10.15 -8.45
N ASP A 189 -14.35 10.21 -9.44
CA ASP A 189 -14.56 9.59 -10.75
C ASP A 189 -13.67 8.35 -10.91
N ASP A 190 -14.29 7.18 -10.89
CA ASP A 190 -13.58 5.90 -10.98
C ASP A 190 -12.79 5.78 -12.29
N LYS A 191 -13.33 6.34 -13.39
CA LYS A 191 -12.64 6.35 -14.69
C LYS A 191 -11.34 7.13 -14.62
N SER A 192 -11.39 8.34 -14.05
CA SER A 192 -10.20 9.15 -13.80
C SER A 192 -9.22 8.42 -12.88
N ASN A 193 -9.69 7.76 -11.83
CA ASN A 193 -8.81 7.05 -10.89
C ASN A 193 -8.08 5.88 -11.57
N ILE A 194 -8.80 5.04 -12.29
CA ILE A 194 -8.22 3.89 -13.02
C ILE A 194 -7.23 4.38 -14.08
N LEU A 195 -7.61 5.36 -14.91
CA LEU A 195 -6.73 5.84 -15.98
C LEU A 195 -5.49 6.55 -15.44
N THR A 196 -5.62 7.33 -14.37
CA THR A 196 -4.49 7.96 -13.67
C THR A 196 -3.52 6.91 -13.15
N CYS A 197 -4.01 5.86 -12.50
CA CYS A 197 -3.15 4.79 -11.99
C CYS A 197 -2.46 4.01 -13.12
N VAL A 198 -3.17 3.69 -14.21
CA VAL A 198 -2.56 3.01 -15.38
C VAL A 198 -1.45 3.86 -15.99
N ARG A 199 -1.69 5.17 -16.16
CA ARG A 199 -0.67 6.10 -16.66
C ARG A 199 0.52 6.19 -15.71
N ALA A 200 0.28 6.45 -14.43
CA ALA A 200 1.34 6.52 -13.42
C ALA A 200 2.20 5.25 -13.39
N LYS A 201 1.57 4.07 -13.54
CA LYS A 201 2.29 2.79 -13.59
C LYS A 201 3.16 2.67 -14.84
N THR A 202 2.67 3.14 -15.98
CA THR A 202 3.41 3.15 -17.26
C THR A 202 4.62 4.09 -17.20
N GLU A 203 4.49 5.22 -16.51
CA GLU A 203 5.57 6.21 -16.30
C GLU A 203 6.61 5.79 -15.25
N GLY A 204 6.38 4.70 -14.50
CA GLY A 204 7.37 4.14 -13.58
C GLY A 204 7.04 4.23 -12.08
N ALA A 205 5.84 4.69 -11.70
CA ALA A 205 5.40 4.65 -10.31
C ALA A 205 5.44 3.21 -9.75
N LYS A 206 6.07 3.02 -8.60
CA LYS A 206 6.29 1.68 -8.04
C LYS A 206 4.98 1.03 -7.59
N LEU A 207 4.17 1.78 -6.84
CA LEU A 207 2.84 1.39 -6.38
C LEU A 207 1.79 2.38 -6.89
N THR A 208 0.62 1.86 -7.30
CA THR A 208 -0.53 2.68 -7.66
C THR A 208 -1.77 2.15 -6.95
N VAL A 209 -2.58 3.02 -6.37
CA VAL A 209 -3.84 2.68 -5.69
C VAL A 209 -4.95 3.56 -6.24
N ALA A 210 -6.00 2.95 -6.77
CA ALA A 210 -7.18 3.65 -7.27
C ALA A 210 -8.34 3.44 -6.29
N LEU A 211 -9.03 4.52 -5.94
CA LEU A 211 -10.35 4.45 -5.31
C LEU A 211 -11.39 4.12 -6.40
N VAL A 212 -12.21 3.10 -6.15
CA VAL A 212 -13.31 2.69 -7.02
C VAL A 212 -14.55 2.53 -6.14
N ASN A 213 -15.66 3.15 -6.53
CA ASN A 213 -16.93 3.10 -5.80
C ASN A 213 -17.92 2.09 -6.38
#